data_AF-A0A7Z0DS50-F1
#
_entry.id   AF-A0A7Z0DS50-F1
#
_cell.length_a   1.000
_cell.length_b   1.000
_cell.length_c   1.000
_cell.angle_alpha   90.00
_cell.angle_beta   90.00
_cell.angle_gamma   90.00
#
_symmetry.space_group_name_H-M   'P 1'
#
loop_
_entity.id
_entity.type
_entity.pdbx_description
1 polymer ?
#
loop_
_entity_poly.entity_id
_entity_poly.type
_entity_poly.pdbx_seq_one_letter_code
_entity_poly.pdbx_strand_id
1 'polypeptide(L)'
;MPNDEWIPSDPSELGITNAAFVAVRRGFHDGYTPVLTVSGGWRTDSASLQQIADESLEVLEQDATDVELVKRTEVGTAHAPAVAQSLAGTAKYEGRRFDLRRFQAITAIVDVNDPSERFVITYSLTCLFRQSEQMKDEFQELMSTVQVLAAAGGGEADRGS
;
A
#
# COMPACT_ATOMS: atom_id res chain seq x y z
N MET A 1 -7.43 -3.55 11.53
CA MET A 1 -8.10 -2.43 10.83
C MET A 1 -8.28 -1.29 11.82
N PRO A 2 -8.20 -0.01 11.39
CA PRO A 2 -8.27 1.14 12.30
C PRO A 2 -9.54 1.19 13.15
N ASN A 3 -10.68 0.88 12.54
CA ASN A 3 -12.00 0.86 13.20
C ASN A 3 -12.93 -0.11 12.44
N ASP A 4 -14.16 -0.24 12.94
CA ASP A 4 -15.23 -1.10 12.44
C ASP A 4 -15.88 -0.61 11.14
N GLU A 5 -15.62 0.63 10.73
CA GLU A 5 -16.12 1.20 9.47
C GLU A 5 -15.30 0.75 8.25
N TRP A 6 -14.12 0.17 8.47
CA TRP A 6 -13.33 -0.46 7.42
C TRP A 6 -13.79 -1.89 7.17
N ILE A 7 -14.36 -2.12 5.99
CA ILE A 7 -14.92 -3.40 5.63
C ILE A 7 -14.03 -4.06 4.57
N PRO A 8 -13.40 -5.20 4.86
CA PRO A 8 -12.73 -6.01 3.85
C PRO A 8 -13.67 -6.36 2.71
N SER A 9 -13.15 -6.40 1.49
CA SER A 9 -13.91 -6.74 0.29
C SER A 9 -13.07 -7.63 -0.61
N ASP A 10 -13.72 -8.41 -1.46
CA ASP A 10 -13.03 -9.21 -2.47
C ASP A 10 -12.44 -8.27 -3.54
N PRO A 11 -11.12 -8.29 -3.80
CA PRO A 11 -10.50 -7.46 -4.83
C PRO A 11 -11.15 -7.64 -6.20
N SER A 12 -11.58 -8.86 -6.54
CA SER A 12 -12.17 -9.20 -7.84
C SER A 12 -13.54 -8.56 -8.06
N GLU A 13 -14.35 -8.44 -7.00
CA GLU A 13 -15.64 -7.73 -7.04
C GLU A 13 -15.48 -6.23 -7.31
N LEU A 14 -14.31 -5.67 -6.99
CA LEU A 14 -13.96 -4.27 -7.21
C LEU A 14 -13.15 -4.04 -8.49
N GLY A 15 -12.91 -5.09 -9.28
CA GLY A 15 -12.10 -5.01 -10.50
C GLY A 15 -10.60 -4.79 -10.24
N ILE A 16 -10.12 -5.04 -9.03
CA ILE A 16 -8.72 -4.87 -8.64
C ILE A 16 -8.00 -6.21 -8.79
N THR A 17 -7.08 -6.29 -9.75
CA THR A 17 -6.41 -7.55 -10.12
C THR A 17 -5.09 -7.78 -9.38
N ASN A 18 -4.44 -6.72 -8.91
CA ASN A 18 -3.09 -6.76 -8.35
C ASN A 18 -3.02 -6.52 -6.84
N ALA A 19 -4.13 -6.75 -6.12
CA ALA A 19 -4.18 -6.61 -4.66
C ALA A 19 -4.39 -7.98 -3.99
N ALA A 20 -3.60 -8.26 -2.96
CA ALA A 20 -3.79 -9.42 -2.09
C ALA A 20 -4.89 -9.17 -1.04
N PHE A 21 -5.16 -7.90 -0.72
CA PHE A 21 -6.21 -7.49 0.20
C PHE A 21 -6.78 -6.14 -0.20
N VAL A 22 -8.10 -5.97 -0.03
CA VAL A 22 -8.79 -4.70 -0.22
C VAL A 22 -9.76 -4.48 0.94
N ALA A 23 -9.86 -3.23 1.41
CA ALA A 23 -10.92 -2.80 2.31
C ALA A 23 -11.45 -1.43 1.89
N VAL A 24 -12.74 -1.20 2.12
CA VAL A 24 -13.42 0.07 1.86
C VAL A 24 -13.85 0.72 3.15
N ARG A 25 -13.74 2.05 3.23
CA ARG A 25 -14.15 2.83 4.39
C ARG A 25 -15.58 3.32 4.20
N ARG A 26 -16.53 2.74 4.95
CA ARG A 26 -17.95 3.16 4.92
C ARG A 26 -18.13 4.53 5.62
N GLY A 27 -19.33 5.09 5.51
CA GLY A 27 -19.70 6.36 6.18
C GLY A 27 -19.41 7.63 5.38
N PHE A 28 -18.81 7.53 4.19
CA PHE A 28 -18.63 8.65 3.26
C PHE A 28 -19.71 8.64 2.17
N HIS A 29 -20.37 9.79 1.96
CA HIS A 29 -21.50 9.94 1.03
C HIS A 29 -21.25 10.94 -0.09
N ASP A 30 -19.98 11.24 -0.33
CA ASP A 30 -19.53 12.39 -1.08
C ASP A 30 -19.06 12.00 -2.49
N GLY A 31 -19.43 10.79 -2.92
CA GLY A 31 -19.29 10.27 -4.28
C GLY A 31 -18.01 9.48 -4.53
N TYR A 32 -17.13 9.34 -3.53
CA TYR A 32 -15.98 8.46 -3.60
C TYR A 32 -15.78 7.79 -2.23
N THR A 33 -15.73 6.47 -2.23
CA THR A 33 -15.49 5.68 -1.02
C THR A 33 -13.99 5.47 -0.89
N PRO A 34 -13.35 5.84 0.23
CA PRO A 34 -11.94 5.55 0.43
C PRO A 34 -11.67 4.05 0.33
N VAL A 35 -10.59 3.70 -0.36
CA VAL A 35 -10.17 2.31 -0.58
C VAL A 35 -8.74 2.13 -0.09
N LEU A 36 -8.54 1.10 0.73
CA LEU A 36 -7.24 0.59 1.12
C LEU A 36 -6.95 -0.67 0.30
N THR A 37 -5.78 -0.74 -0.31
CA THR A 37 -5.27 -1.93 -0.98
C THR A 37 -3.94 -2.34 -0.37
N VAL A 38 -3.70 -3.64 -0.32
CA VAL A 38 -2.39 -4.22 -0.02
C VAL A 38 -2.01 -5.11 -1.18
N SER A 39 -0.86 -4.84 -1.78
CA SER A 39 -0.25 -5.68 -2.80
C SER A 39 1.11 -6.14 -2.33
N GLY A 40 1.55 -7.29 -2.85
CA GLY A 40 2.85 -7.86 -2.54
C GLY A 40 3.43 -8.55 -3.75
N GLY A 41 4.74 -8.51 -3.89
CA GLY A 41 5.43 -9.16 -4.99
C GLY A 41 6.90 -9.39 -4.70
N TRP A 42 7.43 -10.51 -5.20
CA TRP A 42 8.86 -10.74 -5.24
C TRP A 42 9.50 -9.80 -6.25
N ARG A 43 10.59 -9.15 -5.83
CA ARG A 43 11.46 -8.35 -6.69
C ARG A 43 12.83 -8.99 -6.71
N THR A 44 13.27 -9.38 -7.91
CA THR A 44 14.60 -9.95 -8.18
C THR A 44 15.51 -8.94 -8.90
N ASP A 45 15.02 -7.73 -9.16
CA ASP A 45 15.77 -6.65 -9.78
C ASP A 45 16.53 -5.82 -8.75
N SER A 46 17.45 -4.96 -9.20
CA SER A 46 18.23 -4.08 -8.32
C SER A 46 17.53 -2.75 -7.99
N ALA A 47 16.22 -2.63 -8.22
CA ALA A 47 15.49 -1.38 -8.01
C ALA A 47 15.42 -1.00 -6.53
N SER A 48 15.85 0.21 -6.18
CA SER A 48 15.71 0.71 -4.81
C SER A 48 14.23 0.90 -4.44
N LEU A 49 13.91 0.96 -3.14
CA LEU A 49 12.54 1.28 -2.71
C LEU A 49 12.07 2.66 -3.19
N GLN A 50 12.99 3.62 -3.41
CA GLN A 50 12.65 4.91 -4.00
C GLN A 50 12.22 4.74 -5.45
N GLN A 51 12.93 3.93 -6.23
CA GLN A 51 12.56 3.64 -7.62
C GLN A 51 11.21 2.91 -7.70
N ILE A 52 10.94 1.97 -6.79
CA ILE A 52 9.63 1.31 -6.71
C ILE A 52 8.51 2.29 -6.30
N ALA A 53 8.84 3.27 -5.45
CA ALA A 53 7.92 4.34 -5.10
C ALA A 53 7.64 5.27 -6.29
N ASP A 54 8.63 5.49 -7.16
CA ASP A 54 8.47 6.22 -8.43
C ASP A 54 7.62 5.42 -9.43
N GLU A 55 7.85 4.11 -9.59
CA GLU A 55 6.99 3.23 -10.41
C GLU A 55 5.52 3.30 -9.98
N SER A 56 5.25 3.43 -8.67
CA SER A 56 3.89 3.57 -8.13
C SER A 56 3.22 4.88 -8.54
N LEU A 57 4.00 5.94 -8.80
CA LEU A 57 3.50 7.21 -9.34
C LEU A 57 3.08 7.02 -10.80
N GLU A 58 3.91 6.38 -11.61
CA GLU A 58 3.62 6.08 -13.03
C GLU A 58 2.35 5.25 -13.19
N VAL A 59 2.10 4.29 -12.29
CA VAL A 59 0.86 3.52 -12.28
C VAL A 59 -0.35 4.40 -11.98
N LEU A 60 -0.24 5.36 -11.04
CA LEU A 60 -1.33 6.29 -10.74
C LEU A 60 -1.63 7.23 -11.93
N GLU A 61 -0.61 7.61 -12.70
CA GLU A 61 -0.75 8.41 -13.92
C GLU A 61 -1.54 7.70 -15.03
N GLN A 62 -1.72 6.38 -14.96
CA GLN A 62 -2.57 5.66 -15.90
C GLN A 62 -4.07 5.91 -15.65
N ASP A 63 -4.44 6.15 -14.39
CA ASP A 63 -5.85 6.29 -13.95
C ASP A 63 -6.23 7.72 -13.55
N ALA A 64 -5.24 8.62 -13.41
CA ALA A 64 -5.42 10.00 -12.98
C ALA A 64 -4.55 10.97 -13.79
N THR A 65 -5.01 12.22 -13.91
CA THR A 65 -4.24 13.35 -14.46
C THR A 65 -3.66 14.21 -13.35
N ASP A 66 -2.73 15.09 -13.69
CA ASP A 66 -2.16 16.08 -12.74
C ASP A 66 -1.58 15.41 -11.49
N VAL A 67 -0.95 14.25 -11.70
CA VAL A 67 -0.39 13.47 -10.60
C VAL A 67 0.89 14.13 -10.11
N GLU A 68 1.01 14.29 -8.80
CA GLU A 68 2.18 14.89 -8.18
C GLU A 68 2.56 14.18 -6.88
N LEU A 69 3.87 14.10 -6.62
CA LEU A 69 4.40 13.70 -5.33
C LEU A 69 4.29 14.86 -4.34
N VAL A 70 3.41 14.73 -3.35
CA VAL A 70 3.19 15.75 -2.31
C VAL A 70 4.28 15.69 -1.25
N LYS A 71 4.59 14.47 -0.82
CA LYS A 71 5.58 14.22 0.23
C LYS A 71 6.13 12.81 0.12
N ARG A 72 7.42 12.65 0.36
CA ARG A 72 8.08 11.36 0.58
C ARG A 72 8.87 11.39 1.88
N THR A 73 8.93 10.26 2.56
CA THR A 73 9.73 10.08 3.78
C THR A 73 10.22 8.65 3.82
N GLU A 74 11.52 8.47 3.95
CA GLU A 74 12.11 7.17 4.22
C GLU A 74 11.91 6.83 5.70
N VAL A 75 11.38 5.64 5.95
CA VAL A 75 11.04 5.13 7.27
C VAL A 75 11.57 3.70 7.40
N GLY A 76 11.77 3.20 8.62
CA GLY A 76 12.26 1.84 8.83
C GLY A 76 13.77 1.74 9.08
N THR A 77 14.31 0.53 8.94
CA THR A 77 15.70 0.19 9.32
C THR A 77 16.44 -0.45 8.15
N ALA A 78 17.76 -0.65 8.27
CA ALA A 78 18.54 -1.33 7.24
C ALA A 78 18.02 -2.75 6.90
N HIS A 79 17.38 -3.43 7.86
CA HIS A 79 16.86 -4.79 7.70
C HIS A 79 15.37 -4.84 7.34
N ALA A 80 14.68 -3.71 7.47
CA ALA A 80 13.27 -3.55 7.10
C ALA A 80 13.08 -2.12 6.58
N PRO A 81 13.63 -1.81 5.39
CA PRO A 81 13.54 -0.47 4.84
C PRO A 81 12.12 -0.23 4.36
N ALA A 82 11.68 1.03 4.45
CA ALA A 82 10.37 1.44 4.05
C ALA A 82 10.34 2.87 3.50
N VAL A 83 9.38 3.15 2.63
CA VAL A 83 9.13 4.47 2.07
C VAL A 83 7.66 4.80 2.28
N ALA A 84 7.40 5.90 2.96
CA ALA A 84 6.07 6.49 3.05
C ALA A 84 5.98 7.63 2.03
N GLN A 85 4.90 7.68 1.26
CA GLN A 85 4.64 8.80 0.36
C GLN A 85 3.16 9.19 0.30
N SER A 86 2.93 10.44 -0.08
CA SER A 86 1.62 10.99 -0.37
C SER A 86 1.62 11.57 -1.77
N LEU A 87 0.63 11.20 -2.56
CA LEU A 87 0.44 11.60 -3.94
C LEU A 87 -0.88 12.37 -4.08
N ALA A 88 -0.91 13.34 -4.99
CA ALA A 88 -2.13 13.94 -5.50
C ALA A 88 -2.42 13.41 -6.89
N GLY A 89 -3.69 13.47 -7.28
CA GLY A 89 -4.07 13.36 -8.68
C GLY A 89 -5.51 13.81 -8.88
N THR A 90 -5.91 13.95 -10.13
CA THR A 90 -7.28 14.22 -10.53
C THR A 90 -7.80 13.03 -11.32
N ALA A 91 -8.87 12.38 -10.86
CA ALA A 91 -9.56 11.35 -11.64
C ALA A 91 -10.85 11.90 -12.25
N LYS A 92 -11.26 11.33 -13.39
CA LYS A 92 -12.57 11.58 -13.99
C LYS A 92 -13.33 10.27 -14.10
N TYR A 93 -14.52 10.22 -13.51
CA TYR A 93 -15.40 9.06 -13.60
C TYR A 93 -16.83 9.54 -13.86
N GLU A 94 -17.49 8.97 -14.87
CA GLU A 94 -18.83 9.38 -15.33
C GLU A 94 -18.98 10.90 -15.52
N GLY A 95 -17.95 11.55 -16.06
CA GLY A 95 -17.93 13.01 -16.30
C GLY A 95 -17.72 13.87 -15.05
N ARG A 96 -17.63 13.27 -13.85
CA ARG A 96 -17.34 13.97 -12.59
C ARG A 96 -15.84 13.97 -12.33
N ARG A 97 -15.34 15.11 -11.86
CA ARG A 97 -13.95 15.28 -11.43
C ARG A 97 -13.82 14.95 -9.93
N PHE A 98 -12.78 14.20 -9.59
CA PHE A 98 -12.42 13.86 -8.21
C PHE A 98 -10.96 14.23 -7.95
N ASP A 99 -10.73 15.13 -6.98
CA ASP A 99 -9.38 15.44 -6.52
C ASP A 99 -8.98 14.38 -5.48
N LEU A 100 -8.05 13.52 -5.87
CA LEU A 100 -7.63 12.35 -5.11
C LEU A 100 -6.39 12.66 -4.27
N ARG A 101 -6.31 12.00 -3.12
CA ARG A 101 -5.09 11.81 -2.35
C ARG A 101 -4.83 10.32 -2.19
N ARG A 102 -3.59 9.90 -2.42
CA ARG A 102 -3.14 8.54 -2.17
C ARG A 102 -2.00 8.55 -1.17
N PHE A 103 -2.18 7.87 -0.05
CA PHE A 103 -1.12 7.59 0.92
C PHE A 103 -0.56 6.21 0.65
N GLN A 104 0.76 6.06 0.67
CA GLN A 104 1.42 4.79 0.48
C GLN A 104 2.46 4.53 1.55
N ALA A 105 2.57 3.28 1.95
CA ALA A 105 3.72 2.74 2.67
C ALA A 105 4.23 1.53 1.87
N ILE A 106 5.48 1.60 1.43
CA ILE A 106 6.14 0.57 0.65
C ILE A 106 7.24 0.00 1.53
N THR A 107 7.19 -1.28 1.83
CA THR A 107 8.12 -1.96 2.73
C THR A 107 8.79 -3.11 2.01
N ALA A 108 10.09 -3.33 2.21
CA ALA A 108 10.76 -4.54 1.74
C ALA A 108 11.12 -5.46 2.91
N ILE A 109 10.87 -6.75 2.72
CA ILE A 109 11.43 -7.82 3.53
C ILE A 109 12.55 -8.45 2.70
N VAL A 110 13.77 -8.40 3.23
CA VAL A 110 14.96 -8.93 2.57
C VAL A 110 15.14 -10.39 3.02
N ASP A 111 15.37 -11.30 2.07
CA ASP A 111 15.70 -12.68 2.43
C ASP A 111 17.08 -12.70 3.13
N VAL A 112 17.16 -13.40 4.26
CA VAL A 112 18.38 -13.50 5.07
C VAL A 112 19.46 -14.37 4.42
N ASN A 113 19.07 -15.27 3.53
CA ASN A 113 19.96 -16.18 2.80
C ASN A 113 20.37 -15.60 1.45
N ASP A 114 19.50 -14.81 0.81
CA ASP A 114 19.81 -14.10 -0.44
C ASP A 114 19.31 -12.64 -0.40
N PRO A 115 20.17 -11.68 -0.04
CA PRO A 115 19.79 -10.27 -0.01
C PRO A 115 19.37 -9.68 -1.36
N SER A 116 19.59 -10.39 -2.47
CA SER A 116 19.12 -9.98 -3.80
C SER A 116 17.65 -10.33 -4.05
N GLU A 117 17.08 -11.26 -3.29
CA GLU A 117 15.66 -11.56 -3.27
C GLU A 117 14.96 -10.77 -2.15
N ARG A 118 14.03 -9.90 -2.54
CA ARG A 118 13.21 -9.16 -1.58
C ARG A 118 11.73 -9.28 -1.93
N PHE A 119 10.92 -9.44 -0.90
CA PHE A 119 9.48 -9.32 -1.02
C PHE A 119 9.08 -7.89 -0.70
N VAL A 120 8.43 -7.23 -1.64
CA VAL A 120 7.96 -5.85 -1.47
C VAL A 120 6.47 -5.87 -1.22
N ILE A 121 6.05 -5.17 -0.17
CA ILE A 121 4.64 -4.99 0.20
C ILE A 121 4.31 -3.51 0.06
N THR A 122 3.23 -3.22 -0.65
CA THR A 122 2.73 -1.86 -0.85
C THR A 122 1.34 -1.75 -0.24
N TYR A 123 1.22 -0.91 0.78
CA TYR A 123 -0.04 -0.48 1.36
C TYR A 123 -0.42 0.84 0.69
N SER A 124 -1.61 0.93 0.10
CA SER A 124 -2.09 2.15 -0.55
C SER A 124 -3.49 2.50 -0.06
N LEU A 125 -3.69 3.71 0.46
CA LEU A 125 -5.00 4.26 0.76
C LEU A 125 -5.30 5.38 -0.23
N THR A 126 -6.39 5.26 -0.99
CA THR A 126 -6.88 6.30 -1.90
C THR A 126 -8.16 6.91 -1.35
N CYS A 127 -8.26 8.23 -1.34
CA CYS A 127 -9.39 9.01 -0.84
C CYS A 127 -9.52 10.33 -1.59
N LEU A 128 -10.55 11.12 -1.29
CA LEU A 128 -10.66 12.49 -1.76
C LEU A 128 -9.79 13.44 -0.93
N PHE A 129 -9.38 14.55 -1.56
CA PHE A 129 -8.59 15.56 -0.87
C PHE A 129 -9.24 16.08 0.42
N ARG A 130 -10.56 16.32 0.41
CA ARG A 130 -11.30 16.75 1.61
C ARG A 130 -11.38 15.70 2.72
N GLN A 131 -11.18 14.42 2.40
CA GLN A 131 -11.14 13.32 3.36
C GLN A 131 -9.71 13.09 3.92
N SER A 132 -8.72 13.78 3.36
CA SER A 132 -7.31 13.40 3.51
C SER A 132 -6.75 13.51 4.92
N GLU A 133 -7.22 14.46 5.74
CA GLU A 133 -6.76 14.57 7.13
C GLU A 133 -7.17 13.33 7.94
N GLN A 134 -8.47 13.00 7.96
CA GLN A 134 -8.97 11.82 8.65
C GLN A 134 -8.35 10.53 8.09
N MET A 135 -8.26 10.41 6.76
CA MET A 135 -7.73 9.20 6.13
C MET A 135 -6.23 9.02 6.36
N LYS A 136 -5.47 10.11 6.49
CA LYS A 136 -4.08 10.05 6.88
C LYS A 136 -3.93 9.51 8.30
N ASP A 137 -4.74 9.98 9.24
CA ASP A 137 -4.66 9.56 10.64
C ASP A 137 -5.05 8.07 10.78
N GLU A 138 -6.14 7.64 10.15
CA GLU A 138 -6.55 6.23 10.13
C GLU A 138 -5.50 5.34 9.43
N PHE A 139 -4.81 5.83 8.38
CA PHE A 139 -3.72 5.11 7.74
C PHE A 139 -2.50 4.97 8.65
N GLN A 140 -2.14 6.03 9.37
CA GLN A 140 -1.04 6.00 10.33
C GLN A 140 -1.33 5.03 11.49
N GLU A 141 -2.57 5.02 11.98
CA GLU A 141 -3.03 4.04 12.96
C GLU A 141 -2.90 2.61 12.43
N LEU A 142 -3.40 2.33 11.21
CA LEU A 142 -3.23 1.02 10.58
C LEU A 142 -1.76 0.60 10.56
N MET A 143 -0.89 1.47 10.01
CA MET A 143 0.53 1.15 9.87
C MET A 143 1.22 0.91 11.21
N SER A 144 0.74 1.52 12.31
CA SER A 144 1.26 1.27 13.66
C SER A 144 0.91 -0.14 14.19
N THR A 145 -0.11 -0.79 13.63
CA THR A 145 -0.55 -2.14 14.02
C THR A 145 0.01 -3.25 13.15
N VAL A 146 0.59 -2.92 11.99
CA VAL A 146 1.15 -3.90 11.05
C VAL A 146 2.38 -4.56 11.66
N GLN A 147 2.38 -5.89 11.70
CA GLN A 147 3.51 -6.69 12.13
C GLN A 147 3.84 -7.72 11.06
N VAL A 148 5.12 -7.78 10.69
CA VAL A 148 5.63 -8.87 9.85
C VAL A 148 5.92 -10.05 10.76
N LEU A 149 5.13 -11.11 10.63
CA LEU A 149 5.37 -12.36 11.33
C LEU A 149 6.23 -13.25 10.42
N ALA A 150 7.45 -13.57 10.87
CA ALA A 150 8.19 -14.67 10.28
C ALA A 150 7.39 -15.96 10.53
N ALA A 151 7.09 -16.72 9.48
CA ALA A 151 6.55 -18.06 9.66
C ALA A 151 7.57 -18.83 10.52
N ALA A 152 7.13 -19.35 11.67
CA ALA A 152 7.96 -20.21 12.49
C ALA A 152 8.47 -21.35 11.59
N GLY A 153 9.77 -21.37 11.31
CA GLY A 153 10.37 -22.40 10.48
C GLY A 153 9.98 -23.76 11.04
N GLY A 154 9.44 -24.62 10.18
CA GLY A 154 9.20 -26.03 10.47
C GLY A 154 10.53 -26.71 10.77
N GLY A 155 11.01 -26.58 11.99
CA GLY A 155 12.14 -27.31 12.52
C GLY A 155 11.69 -28.71 12.91
N GLU A 156 11.56 -29.59 11.92
CA GLU A 156 11.61 -31.03 12.16
C GLU A 156 12.19 -31.74 10.93
N ALA A 157 13.52 -31.65 10.79
CA ALA A 157 14.30 -32.62 10.04
C ALA A 157 15.11 -33.44 11.05
N ASP A 158 14.44 -34.50 11.51
CA ASP A 158 14.97 -35.84 11.75
C ASP A 158 16.31 -35.96 12.50
N ARG A 159 16.21 -36.23 13.81
CA ARG A 159 17.24 -37.00 14.53
C ARG A 159 16.89 -38.48 14.44
N GLY A 160 17.57 -39.20 13.56
CA GLY A 160 17.63 -40.67 13.54
C GLY A 160 18.29 -41.14 12.24
N SER A 161 19.27 -42.04 12.19
CA SER A 161 19.93 -42.88 13.20
C SER A 161 21.37 -43.14 12.75
#